data_AF-A0A520FYT7-F1
#
_entry.id   AF-A0A520FYT7-F1
#
_cell.length_a   1.000
_cell.length_b   1.000
_cell.length_c   1.000
_cell.angle_alpha   90.00
_cell.angle_beta   90.00
_cell.angle_gamma   90.00
#
_symmetry.space_group_name_H-M   'P 1'
#
loop_
_entity.id
_entity.type
_entity.pdbx_description
1 polymer ?
#
loop_
_entity_poly.entity_id
_entity_poly.type
_entity_poly.pdbx_seq_one_letter_code
_entity_poly.pdbx_strand_id
1 'polypeptide(L)'
;MDTHPLVDRFDHEGWQVCVYVMWDGLERRFTGRAELFLDHALRCRINLPWGIDSQDEATASLQRRSREFIADWRQREHNADSEFSEL
;
A
#
# COMPACT_ATOMS: atom_id res chain seq x y z
N MET A 1 11.10 4.48 -16.58
CA MET A 1 9.94 4.92 -15.79
C MET A 1 9.30 3.65 -15.26
N ASP A 2 9.78 3.20 -14.10
CA ASP A 2 9.24 2.01 -13.43
C ASP A 2 7.95 2.39 -12.73
N THR A 3 6.89 2.45 -13.53
CA THR A 3 5.53 2.62 -13.03
C THR A 3 4.99 1.21 -12.84
N HIS A 4 5.06 0.68 -11.62
CA HIS A 4 4.33 -0.54 -11.26
C HIS A 4 2.88 -0.39 -11.78
N PRO A 5 2.36 -1.34 -12.57
CA PRO A 5 1.01 -1.21 -13.10
C PRO A 5 0.00 -1.30 -11.95
N LEU A 6 -1.06 -0.50 -12.02
CA LEU A 6 -2.19 -0.58 -11.09
C LEU A 6 -2.91 -1.90 -11.36
N VAL A 7 -2.88 -2.81 -10.39
CA VAL A 7 -3.51 -4.13 -10.49
C VAL A 7 -4.84 -4.19 -9.76
N ASP A 8 -5.02 -3.35 -8.74
CA ASP A 8 -6.27 -3.27 -7.99
C ASP A 8 -6.47 -1.89 -7.36
N ARG A 9 -7.74 -1.54 -7.12
CA ARG A 9 -8.14 -0.32 -6.40
C ARG A 9 -9.40 -0.61 -5.60
N PHE A 10 -9.40 -0.22 -4.34
CA PHE A 10 -10.57 -0.35 -3.48
C PHE A 10 -10.69 0.81 -2.50
N ASP A 11 -11.91 1.10 -2.08
CA ASP A 11 -12.21 2.04 -1.01
C ASP A 11 -12.46 1.27 0.30
N HIS A 12 -11.96 1.79 1.42
CA HIS A 12 -12.12 1.17 2.73
C HIS A 12 -12.14 2.23 3.83
N GLU A 13 -13.26 2.36 4.55
CA GLU A 13 -13.42 3.30 5.67
C GLU A 13 -13.04 4.76 5.32
N GLY A 14 -13.40 5.24 4.12
CA GLY A 14 -13.07 6.59 3.65
C GLY A 14 -11.67 6.73 3.04
N TRP A 15 -10.86 5.68 3.10
CA TRP A 15 -9.58 5.60 2.41
C TRP A 15 -9.76 5.06 1.00
N GLN A 16 -9.05 5.64 0.05
CA GLN A 16 -8.84 5.05 -1.27
C GLN A 16 -7.47 4.36 -1.29
N VAL A 17 -7.44 3.08 -1.65
CA VAL A 17 -6.22 2.28 -1.74
C VAL A 17 -5.98 1.90 -3.20
N CYS A 18 -4.78 2.21 -3.70
CA CYS A 18 -4.32 1.84 -5.03
C CYS A 18 -3.18 0.83 -4.91
N VAL A 19 -3.34 -0.37 -5.47
CA VAL A 19 -2.36 -1.46 -5.38
C VAL A 19 -1.65 -1.60 -6.72
N TYR A 20 -0.33 -1.53 -6.68
CA TYR A 20 0.54 -1.62 -7.84
C TYR A 20 1.49 -2.82 -7.68
N VAL A 21 1.53 -3.71 -8.67
CA VAL A 21 2.37 -4.91 -8.64
C VAL A 21 3.03 -5.09 -10.00
N MET A 22 4.33 -5.37 -10.02
CA MET A 22 5.12 -5.59 -11.22
C MET A 22 5.97 -6.86 -11.06
N TRP A 23 6.17 -7.58 -12.16
CA TRP A 23 7.19 -8.62 -12.23
C TRP A 23 8.59 -8.00 -12.31
N ASP A 24 9.46 -8.31 -11.34
CA ASP A 24 10.88 -8.00 -11.39
C ASP A 24 11.62 -9.13 -12.11
N GLY A 25 12.15 -8.83 -13.29
CA GLY A 25 12.87 -9.80 -14.12
C GLY A 25 14.25 -10.20 -13.57
N LEU A 26 14.86 -9.36 -12.71
CA LEU A 26 16.17 -9.63 -12.10
C LEU A 26 15.99 -10.55 -10.88
N GLU A 27 15.08 -10.20 -10.00
CA GLU A 27 14.78 -10.98 -8.78
C GLU A 27 13.93 -12.22 -9.08
N ARG A 28 13.34 -12.30 -10.29
CA ARG A 28 12.38 -13.32 -10.72
C ARG A 28 11.21 -13.45 -9.74
N ARG A 29 10.70 -12.32 -9.26
CA ARG A 29 9.64 -12.21 -8.26
C ARG A 29 8.76 -11.00 -8.52
N PHE A 30 7.54 -11.00 -8.03
CA PHE A 30 6.67 -9.83 -8.01
C PHE A 30 7.08 -8.87 -6.90
N THR A 31 7.28 -7.61 -7.28
CA THR A 31 7.42 -6.47 -6.36
C THR A 31 6.19 -5.59 -6.47
N GLY A 32 5.94 -4.75 -5.47
CA GLY A 32 4.74 -3.94 -5.49
C GLY A 32 4.64 -2.98 -4.31
N ARG A 33 3.67 -2.07 -4.42
CA ARG A 33 3.34 -1.10 -3.41
C ARG A 33 1.84 -0.82 -3.38
N ALA A 34 1.33 -0.46 -2.22
CA ALA A 34 0.01 0.16 -2.07
C ALA A 34 0.18 1.64 -1.72
N GLU A 35 -0.61 2.49 -2.35
CA GLU A 35 -0.72 3.91 -2.01
C GLU A 35 -2.09 4.15 -1.37
N LEU A 36 -2.08 4.73 -0.17
CA LEU A 36 -3.27 4.94 0.65
C LEU A 36 -3.57 6.44 0.74
N PHE A 37 -4.75 6.82 0.28
CA PHE A 37 -5.22 8.19 0.24
C PHE A 37 -6.37 8.38 1.21
N LEU A 38 -6.34 9.45 1.99
CA LEU A 38 -7.44 9.91 2.84
C LEU A 38 -7.76 11.35 2.45
N ASP A 39 -9.03 11.65 2.18
CA ASP A 39 -9.49 12.96 1.68
C ASP A 39 -8.69 13.44 0.45
N HIS A 40 -8.44 12.52 -0.50
CA HIS A 40 -7.66 12.73 -1.72
C HIS A 40 -6.17 13.07 -1.51
N ALA A 41 -5.68 13.11 -0.27
CA ALA A 41 -4.27 13.29 0.04
C ALA A 41 -3.59 11.94 0.26
N LEU A 42 -2.44 11.72 -0.36
CA LEU A 42 -1.60 10.54 -0.08
C LEU A 42 -1.11 10.63 1.38
N ARG A 43 -1.47 9.65 2.20
CA ARG A 43 -1.04 9.60 3.61
C ARG A 43 -0.01 8.52 3.88
N CYS A 44 0.00 7.44 3.11
CA CYS A 44 0.92 6.34 3.33
C CYS A 44 1.25 5.60 2.02
N ARG A 45 2.46 5.07 1.95
CA ARG A 45 2.89 4.11 0.94
C ARG A 45 3.39 2.85 1.65
N ILE A 46 2.85 1.70 1.28
CA ILE A 46 3.24 0.39 1.81
C ILE A 46 3.94 -0.39 0.69
N ASN A 47 5.21 -0.68 0.85
CA ASN A 47 5.94 -1.53 -0.11
C ASN A 47 5.87 -3.00 0.34
N LEU A 48 5.94 -3.92 -0.63
CA LEU A 48 6.22 -5.31 -0.33
C LEU A 48 7.65 -5.43 0.24
N PRO A 49 7.83 -6.07 1.40
CA PRO A 49 9.12 -6.17 2.07
C PRO A 49 10.09 -7.14 1.39
N TRP A 50 9.56 -8.10 0.64
CA TRP A 50 10.32 -9.02 -0.21
C TRP A 50 9.50 -9.33 -1.46
N GLY A 51 10.18 -9.72 -2.53
CA GLY A 51 9.51 -10.19 -3.74
C GLY A 51 8.70 -11.46 -3.46
N ILE A 52 7.53 -11.58 -4.07
CA ILE A 52 6.59 -12.70 -3.91
C ILE A 52 6.48 -13.47 -5.24
N ASP A 53 6.32 -14.80 -5.21
CA ASP A 53 6.35 -15.61 -6.44
C ASP A 53 5.04 -15.55 -7.27
N SER A 54 3.97 -15.00 -6.70
CA SER A 54 2.66 -14.84 -7.35
C SER A 54 2.13 -13.40 -7.29
N GLN A 55 1.57 -12.92 -8.41
CA GLN A 55 0.93 -11.61 -8.49
C GLN A 55 -0.29 -11.52 -7.56
N ASP A 56 -1.08 -12.58 -7.46
CA ASP A 56 -2.28 -12.61 -6.62
C ASP A 56 -1.91 -12.54 -5.14
N GLU A 57 -0.85 -13.27 -4.74
CA GLU A 57 -0.34 -13.23 -3.38
C GLU A 57 0.27 -11.86 -3.04
N ALA A 58 1.01 -11.26 -3.97
CA ALA A 58 1.53 -9.89 -3.85
C ALA A 58 0.40 -8.87 -3.63
N THR A 59 -0.66 -8.98 -4.44
CA THR A 59 -1.85 -8.12 -4.36
C THR A 59 -2.58 -8.32 -3.02
N ALA A 60 -2.86 -9.57 -2.65
CA ALA A 60 -3.56 -9.89 -1.40
C ALA A 60 -2.76 -9.45 -0.16
N SER A 61 -1.43 -9.59 -0.18
CA SER A 61 -0.55 -9.12 0.90
C SER A 61 -0.63 -7.60 1.06
N LEU A 62 -0.60 -6.85 -0.04
CA LEU A 62 -0.73 -5.39 -0.03
C LEU A 62 -2.12 -4.94 0.43
N GLN A 63 -3.19 -5.59 -0.02
CA GLN A 63 -4.55 -5.32 0.43
C GLN A 63 -4.71 -5.55 1.94
N ARG A 64 -4.22 -6.69 2.46
CA ARG A 64 -4.29 -7.04 3.87
C ARG A 64 -3.54 -6.02 4.73
N ARG A 65 -2.29 -5.69 4.37
CA ARG A 65 -1.48 -4.70 5.08
C ARG A 65 -2.11 -3.31 5.06
N SER A 66 -2.74 -2.94 3.94
CA SER A 66 -3.45 -1.65 3.83
C SER A 66 -4.61 -1.57 4.81
N ARG A 67 -5.40 -2.65 4.95
CA ARG A 67 -6.49 -2.73 5.93
C ARG A 67 -5.98 -2.70 7.36
N GLU A 68 -4.90 -3.42 7.65
CA GLU A 68 -4.23 -3.40 8.96
C GLU A 68 -3.74 -1.98 9.31
N PHE A 69 -3.12 -1.28 8.36
CA PHE A 69 -2.70 0.11 8.54
C PHE A 69 -3.89 1.04 8.82
N ILE A 70 -4.98 0.93 8.06
CA ILE A 70 -6.18 1.77 8.25
C ILE A 70 -6.81 1.51 9.63
N ALA A 71 -6.89 0.24 10.03
CA ALA A 71 -7.41 -0.14 11.34
C ALA A 71 -6.53 0.38 12.48
N ASP A 72 -5.20 0.28 12.35
CA ASP A 72 -4.24 0.82 13.32
C ASP A 72 -4.29 2.36 13.37
N TRP A 73 -4.34 3.02 12.21
CA TRP A 73 -4.46 4.47 12.07
C TRP A 73 -5.65 4.98 12.88
N ARG A 74 -6.82 4.36 12.73
CA ARG A 74 -8.04 4.72 13.46
C ARG A 74 -7.92 4.56 14.98
N GLN A 75 -7.12 3.61 15.46
CA GLN A 75 -6.92 3.37 16.89
C GLN A 75 -5.96 4.37 17.53
N ARG A 76 -5.11 5.03 16.72
CA ARG A 76 -4.28 6.13 17.20
C ARG A 76 -5.22 7.33 17.40
N GLU A 77 -5.38 7.79 18.64
CA GLU A 77 -6.04 9.07 18.90
C GLU A 77 -5.33 10.15 18.08
N HIS A 78 -5.97 10.62 17.00
CA HIS A 78 -5.49 11.73 16.20
C HIS A 78 -5.67 13.03 16.99
N ASN A 79 -4.84 13.20 18.02
CA ASN A 79 -4.51 14.55 18.47
C ASN A 79 -3.83 15.22 17.27
N ALA A 80 -4.54 16.17 16.68
CA ALA A 80 -4.08 16.99 15.58
C ALA A 80 -2.75 17.64 15.96
N ASP A 81 -1.63 17.06 15.51
CA ASP A 81 -0.26 17.62 15.44
C ASP A 81 0.78 16.48 15.53
N SER A 82 0.78 15.59 14.55
CA SER A 82 1.97 14.76 14.33
C SER A 82 2.34 14.78 12.87
N GLU A 83 3.16 15.79 12.58
CA GLU A 83 4.01 15.87 11.40
C GLU A 83 4.72 14.52 11.23
N PHE A 84 4.34 13.79 10.18
CA PHE A 84 4.90 12.49 9.84
C PHE A 84 6.31 12.66 9.26
N SER A 85 7.33 12.23 10.01
CA SER A 85 8.70 12.08 9.50
C SER A 85 8.81 10.85 8.60
N GLU A 86 9.34 11.06 7.40
CA GLU A 86 9.82 10.02 6.49
C GLU A 86 11.02 9.28 7.12
N LEU A 87 10.98 7.94 7.09
CA LEU A 87 12.13 7.05 7.28
C LEU A 87 12.18 6.07 6.11
#